data_AF-A0A9D7HQ64-F1
#
_entry.id   AF-A0A9D7HQ64-F1
#
_cell.length_a   1.000
_cell.length_b   1.000
_cell.length_c   1.000
_cell.angle_alpha   90.00
_cell.angle_beta   90.00
_cell.angle_gamma   90.00
#
_symmetry.space_group_name_H-M   'P 1'
#
loop_
_entity.id
_entity.type
_entity.pdbx_description
1 polymer ?
#
loop_
_entity_poly.entity_id
_entity_poly.type
_entity_poly.pdbx_seq_one_letter_code
_entity_poly.pdbx_strand_id
1 'polypeptide(L)' 'MDAAVPRHGDLIEPLAAAYHRHAIEPFEQCLERDALKMSAALDRVRTTYLDITPGEEGWPTDLFRNLNTPADL' A
#
# COMPACT_ATOMS: atom_id res chain seq x y z
N MET A 1 3.07 12.81 8.36
CA MET A 1 2.97 11.44 7.83
C MET A 1 2.50 11.60 6.42
N ASP A 2 3.19 10.99 5.48
CA ASP A 2 2.93 11.18 4.05
C ASP A 2 2.18 9.99 3.46
N ALA A 3 2.32 8.80 4.06
CA ALA A 3 1.56 7.62 3.73
C ALA A 3 1.19 6.82 4.99
N ALA A 4 -0.02 6.26 5.01
CA ALA A 4 -0.47 5.24 5.97
C ALA A 4 -0.88 4.00 5.17
N VAL A 5 -0.09 2.93 5.29
CA VAL A 5 -0.21 1.74 4.43
C VAL A 5 -0.55 0.53 5.29
N PRO A 6 -1.65 -0.20 5.02
CA PRO A 6 -1.91 -1.46 5.71
C PRO A 6 -0.82 -2.49 5.46
N ARG A 7 -0.53 -3.27 6.49
CA ARG A 7 0.33 -4.45 6.45
C ARG A 7 -0.43 -5.63 7.06
N HIS A 8 -0.44 -6.76 6.38
CA HIS A 8 -0.97 -8.03 6.90
C HIS A 8 0.07 -9.13 6.67
N GLY A 9 0.50 -9.77 7.76
CA GLY A 9 1.69 -10.62 7.74
C GLY A 9 2.91 -9.85 7.21
N ASP A 10 3.55 -10.41 6.19
CA ASP A 10 4.73 -9.81 5.52
C ASP A 10 4.36 -8.98 4.28
N LEU A 11 3.07 -8.85 3.97
CA LEU A 11 2.57 -8.14 2.79
C LEU A 11 2.11 -6.72 3.16
N ILE A 12 2.37 -5.77 2.27
CA ILE A 12 1.87 -4.40 2.35
C ILE A 12 0.83 -4.16 1.26
N GLU A 13 -0.13 -3.29 1.53
CA GLU A 13 -1.23 -2.96 0.61
C GLU A 13 -1.14 -1.50 0.16
N PRO A 14 -0.16 -1.14 -0.67
CA PRO A 14 0.07 0.25 -1.09
C PRO A 14 -1.08 0.81 -1.94
N LEU A 15 -1.90 -0.04 -2.55
CA LEU A 15 -3.04 0.38 -3.37
C LEU A 15 -4.33 0.59 -2.55
N ALA A 16 -4.33 0.19 -1.28
CA ALA A 16 -5.42 0.39 -0.33
C ALA A 16 -4.91 1.22 0.86
N ALA A 17 -4.31 2.38 0.59
CA ALA A 17 -3.61 3.20 1.57
C ALA A 17 -4.05 4.67 1.53
N ALA A 18 -3.78 5.41 2.60
CA ALA A 18 -3.98 6.85 2.64
C ALA A 18 -2.67 7.58 2.31
N TYR A 19 -2.74 8.56 1.39
CA TYR A 19 -1.61 9.37 0.97
C TYR A 19 -1.87 10.85 1.17
N HIS A 20 -0.89 11.55 1.74
CA HIS A 20 -0.89 13.00 1.81
C HIS A 20 -0.38 13.59 0.49
N ARG A 21 -0.83 14.80 0.14
CA ARG A 21 -0.41 15.49 -1.10
C ARG A 21 1.10 15.72 -1.20
N HIS A 22 1.80 15.77 -0.08
CA HIS A 22 3.26 15.89 -0.05
C HIS A 22 3.98 14.67 -0.67
N ALA A 23 3.31 13.53 -0.85
CA ALA A 23 3.90 12.36 -1.50
C ALA A 23 4.01 12.48 -3.04
N ILE A 24 3.34 13.46 -3.66
CA ILE A 24 3.30 13.63 -5.12
C ILE A 24 4.70 13.82 -5.70
N GLU A 25 5.44 14.83 -5.22
CA GLU A 25 6.78 15.15 -5.76
C GLU A 25 7.77 13.97 -5.59
N PRO A 26 7.88 13.31 -4.42
CA PRO A 26 8.70 12.11 -4.28
C PRO A 26 8.30 10.96 -5.23
N PHE A 27 7.01 10.80 -5.53
CA PHE A 27 6.52 9.76 -6.43
C PHE A 27 6.83 10.11 -7.89
N GLU A 28 6.67 11.37 -8.30
CA GLU A 28 7.06 11.86 -9.63
C GLU A 28 8.56 11.63 -9.88
N GLN A 29 9.41 11.93 -8.89
CA GLN A 29 10.84 11.65 -8.96
C GLN A 29 11.19 10.15 -9.07
N CYS A 30 10.30 9.25 -8.63
CA CYS A 30 10.47 7.82 -8.84
C CYS A 30 10.14 7.45 -10.30
N LEU A 31 9.06 8.02 -10.85
CA LEU A 31 8.66 7.82 -12.25
C LEU A 31 9.75 8.33 -13.21
N GLU A 32 10.32 9.51 -12.97
CA GLU A 32 11.41 10.07 -13.78
C GLU A 32 12.66 9.20 -13.82
N ARG A 33 12.85 8.35 -12.80
CA ARG A 33 13.99 7.43 -12.66
C ARG A 33 13.64 5.99 -13.01
N ASP A 34 12.46 5.74 -13.57
CA ASP A 34 11.94 4.40 -13.89
C ASP A 34 11.88 3.46 -12.65
N ALA A 35 11.76 4.04 -11.45
CA ALA A 35 11.60 3.30 -10.20
C ALA A 35 10.13 2.98 -9.97
N LEU A 36 9.61 1.98 -10.70
CA LEU A 36 8.18 1.67 -10.77
C LEU A 36 7.61 0.85 -9.60
N LYS A 37 8.46 0.40 -8.67
CA LYS A 37 8.01 -0.38 -7.51
C LYS A 37 7.43 0.54 -6.44
N MET A 38 6.21 0.26 -5.98
CA MET A 38 5.58 1.01 -4.89
C MET A 38 6.43 1.00 -3.61
N SER A 39 7.14 -0.08 -3.30
CA SER A 39 8.06 -0.11 -2.16
C SER A 39 9.16 0.96 -2.28
N ALA A 40 9.71 1.16 -3.47
CA ALA A 40 10.73 2.20 -3.70
C ALA A 40 10.15 3.62 -3.52
N ALA A 41 8.88 3.84 -3.87
CA ALA A 41 8.21 5.12 -3.64
C ALA A 41 7.90 5.35 -2.15
N LEU A 42 7.47 4.33 -1.42
CA LEU A 42 7.21 4.39 0.02
C LEU A 42 8.47 4.66 0.85
N ASP A 43 9.64 4.20 0.40
CA ASP A 43 10.94 4.48 1.03
C ASP A 43 11.36 5.96 0.90
N ARG A 44 10.75 6.73 -0.01
CA ARG A 44 11.05 8.15 -0.23
C ARG A 44 10.18 9.11 0.57
N VAL A 45 9.19 8.60 1.30
CA VAL A 45 8.23 9.42 2.06
C VAL A 45 8.10 8.92 3.49
N ARG A 46 7.52 9.73 4.38
CA ARG A 46 7.26 9.28 5.76
C ARG A 46 6.05 8.35 5.81
N THR A 47 6.31 7.07 5.53
CA THR A 47 5.33 5.97 5.59
C THR A 47 5.18 5.45 7.01
N THR A 48 3.94 5.21 7.45
CA THR A 48 3.65 4.39 8.63
C THR A 48 2.85 3.18 8.20
N TYR A 49 3.24 2.03 8.72
CA TYR A 49 2.55 0.78 8.47
C TYR A 49 1.52 0.53 9.56
N LEU A 50 0.31 0.16 9.15
CA LEU A 50 -0.80 -0.18 10.02
C LEU A 50 -0.98 -1.70 9.99
N ASP A 51 -0.70 -2.37 11.10
CA ASP A 51 -0.89 -3.81 11.19
C ASP A 51 -2.39 -4.12 11.25
N ILE A 52 -2.88 -4.83 10.23
CA ILE A 52 -4.27 -5.24 10.11
C ILE A 52 -4.31 -6.76 9.96
N THR A 53 -5.11 -7.42 10.80
CA THR A 53 -5.40 -8.85 10.68
C THR A 53 -6.81 -9.04 10.11
N PRO A 54 -6.96 -9.45 8.84
CA PRO A 54 -8.27 -9.80 8.28
C PRO A 54 -8.98 -10.87 9.13
N GLY A 55 -10.26 -10.66 9.43
CA GLY A 55 -11.04 -11.52 10.33
C GLY A 55 -11.02 -11.11 11.80
N GLU A 56 -10.17 -10.16 12.20
CA GLU A 56 -10.14 -9.58 13.54
C GLU A 56 -10.73 -8.16 13.54
N GLU A 57 -11.09 -7.63 14.72
CA GLU A 57 -11.59 -6.25 14.89
C GLU A 57 -12.79 -5.86 14.01
N GLY A 58 -13.55 -6.85 13.53
CA GLY A 58 -14.70 -6.65 12.64
C GLY A 58 -14.34 -6.56 11.15
N TRP A 59 -13.07 -6.76 10.78
CA TRP A 59 -12.65 -6.85 9.39
C TRP A 59 -13.11 -8.16 8.74
N PRO A 60 -13.55 -8.14 7.47
CA PRO A 60 -13.77 -9.35 6.69
C PRO A 60 -12.49 -10.19 6.60
N THR A 61 -12.62 -11.52 6.60
CA THR A 61 -11.47 -12.44 6.43
C THR A 61 -10.80 -12.30 5.07
N ASP A 62 -11.54 -11.82 4.07
CA ASP A 62 -11.11 -11.62 2.69
C ASP A 62 -10.83 -10.14 2.36
N LEU A 63 -10.64 -9.28 3.37
CA LEU A 63 -10.47 -7.83 3.21
C LEU A 63 -9.43 -7.44 2.13
N PHE A 64 -8.30 -8.16 2.05
CA PHE A 64 -7.22 -7.90 1.07
C PHE A 64 -7.15 -8.94 -0.05
N ARG A 65 -8.24 -9.69 -0.28
CA ARG A 65 -8.31 -10.64 -1.39
C ARG A 65 -8.32 -9.89 -2.71
N ASN A 66 -7.22 -10.01 -3.45
CA ASN A 66 -7.13 -9.46 -4.80
C ASN A 66 -7.81 -10.38 -5.83
N LEU A 67 -8.51 -9.79 -6.79
CA LEU A 67 -9.09 -10.49 -7.95
C LEU A 67 -8.31 -10.08 -9.20
N ASN A 68 -7.32 -10.87 -9.58
CA ASN A 68 -6.38 -10.52 -10.66
C ASN A 68 -6.60 -11.38 -11.91
N THR A 69 -7.31 -12.49 -11.79
CA THR A 69 -7.52 -13.48 -12.85
C THR A 69 -8.98 -13.92 -12.91
N PRO A 70 -9.46 -14.44 -14.06
CA PRO A 70 -10.82 -14.98 -14.15
C PRO A 70 -11.12 -16.13 -13.18
N ALA A 71 -10.09 -16.83 -12.69
CA ALA A 71 -10.24 -17.91 -11.71
C ALA A 71 -10.53 -17.42 -10.30
N ASP A 72 -10.40 -16.11 -10.04
CA ASP A 72 -10.65 -15.52 -8.72
C ASP A 72 -12.14 -15.21 -8.49
N LEU A 73 -13.00 -15.30 -9.53
CA LEU A 73 -14.44 -15.04 -9.45
C LEU A 73 -15.24 -16.16 -8.78
#